data_AF-A0A7C2N9Y1-F1
#
_entry.id   AF-A0A7C2N9Y1-F1
#
_cell.length_a   1.000
_cell.length_b   1.000
_cell.length_c   1.000
_cell.angle_alpha   90.00
_cell.angle_beta   90.00
_cell.angle_gamma   90.00
#
_symmetry.space_group_name_H-M   'P 1'
#
loop_
_entity.id
_entity.type
_entity.pdbx_description
1 polymer ?
#
loop_
_entity_poly.entity_id
_entity_poly.type
_entity_poly.pdbx_seq_one_letter_code
_entity_poly.pdbx_strand_id
1 'polypeptide(L)'
;MQLHAAHGYLLSEFISPHTNRRKDVYGRERAKILLDIFERIREKSRIPVMVKMNACDFVPGGLEVDEAVKIAKLLDDAGFEMIEVSGGMYES
;
A
#
# COMPACT_ATOMS: atom_id res chain seq x y z
N MET A 1 11.25 -2.40 10.86
CA MET A 1 9.94 -3.10 10.77
C MET A 1 9.43 -2.95 9.35
N GLN A 2 8.69 -3.91 8.80
CA GLN A 2 8.13 -3.82 7.45
C GLN A 2 6.61 -4.06 7.47
N LEU A 3 5.85 -3.17 6.83
CA LEU A 3 4.43 -3.36 6.55
C LEU A 3 4.26 -4.20 5.30
N HIS A 4 3.44 -5.25 5.38
CA HIS A 4 3.16 -6.13 4.25
C HIS A 4 1.91 -5.66 3.50
N ALA A 5 2.09 -4.88 2.42
CA ALA A 5 1.04 -4.34 1.55
C ALA A 5 1.10 -4.90 0.13
N ALA A 6 1.50 -6.16 0.01
CA ALA A 6 1.64 -6.90 -1.25
C ALA A 6 0.85 -8.23 -1.20
N HIS A 7 0.80 -8.91 -2.33
CA HIS A 7 0.36 -10.31 -2.45
C HIS A 7 -1.09 -10.62 -2.07
N GLY A 8 -1.97 -9.61 -2.10
CA GLY A 8 -3.41 -9.82 -1.84
C GLY A 8 -3.77 -10.00 -0.36
N TYR A 9 -2.84 -9.80 0.57
CA TYR A 9 -3.20 -9.69 2.00
C TYR A 9 -3.91 -8.37 2.30
N LEU A 10 -4.44 -8.21 3.52
CA LEU A 10 -5.29 -7.09 3.91
C LEU A 10 -4.84 -5.70 3.42
N LEU A 11 -3.58 -5.30 3.64
CA LEU A 11 -3.12 -3.98 3.21
C LEU A 11 -3.00 -3.87 1.67
N SER A 12 -2.68 -4.98 0.99
CA SER A 12 -2.76 -5.09 -0.47
C SER A 12 -4.20 -4.88 -0.95
N GLU A 13 -5.18 -5.45 -0.24
CA GLU A 13 -6.60 -5.33 -0.59
C GLU A 13 -7.10 -3.89 -0.49
N PHE A 14 -6.55 -3.08 0.42
CA PHE A 14 -6.88 -1.66 0.51
C PHE A 14 -6.28 -0.86 -0.64
N ILE A 15 -5.04 -1.15 -1.03
CA ILE A 15 -4.36 -0.36 -2.07
C ILE A 15 -4.82 -0.73 -3.49
N SER A 16 -5.32 -1.95 -3.70
CA SER A 16 -5.80 -2.41 -5.00
C SER A 16 -7.22 -1.90 -5.33
N PRO A 17 -7.43 -1.30 -6.52
CA PRO A 17 -8.77 -0.95 -6.99
C PRO A 17 -9.67 -2.16 -7.27
N HIS A 18 -9.11 -3.36 -7.46
CA HIS A 18 -9.87 -4.58 -7.75
C HIS A 18 -10.69 -5.01 -6.52
N THR A 19 -10.04 -5.00 -5.36
CA THR A 19 -10.59 -5.43 -4.06
C THR A 19 -11.23 -4.28 -3.29
N ASN A 20 -10.63 -3.09 -3.28
CA ASN A 20 -11.15 -1.95 -2.53
C ASN A 20 -12.25 -1.20 -3.31
N ARG A 21 -13.49 -1.60 -3.08
CA ARG A 21 -14.70 -0.97 -3.65
C ARG A 21 -15.43 -0.06 -2.67
N ARG A 22 -14.74 0.34 -1.60
CA ARG A 22 -15.33 1.22 -0.58
C ARG A 22 -15.68 2.58 -1.18
N LYS A 23 -16.67 3.25 -0.58
CA LYS A 23 -17.10 4.60 -0.99
C LYS A 23 -16.66 5.69 -0.02
N ASP A 24 -16.03 5.33 1.08
CA ASP A 24 -15.53 6.26 2.09
C ASP A 24 -14.11 6.74 1.77
N VAL A 25 -13.47 7.44 2.72
CA VAL A 25 -12.13 8.02 2.51
C VAL A 25 -11.10 6.94 2.13
N TYR A 26 -11.16 5.75 2.73
CA TYR A 26 -10.22 4.68 2.43
C TYR A 26 -10.44 4.01 1.06
N GLY A 27 -11.62 4.19 0.45
CA GLY A 27 -11.86 3.76 -0.94
C GLY A 27 -11.47 4.82 -1.99
N ARG A 28 -11.60 6.09 -1.64
CA ARG A 28 -11.23 7.23 -2.51
C ARG A 28 -9.73 7.53 -2.48
N GLU A 29 -9.09 7.30 -1.34
CA GLU A 29 -7.66 7.51 -1.08
C GLU A 29 -7.04 6.20 -0.59
N ARG A 30 -6.83 5.25 -1.51
CA ARG A 30 -6.45 3.87 -1.17
C ARG A 30 -5.14 3.72 -0.37
N ALA A 31 -4.19 4.64 -0.55
CA ALA A 31 -2.95 4.69 0.22
C ALA A 31 -3.13 5.17 1.68
N LYS A 32 -4.28 5.78 2.02
CA LYS A 32 -4.51 6.41 3.32
C LYS A 32 -4.30 5.46 4.49
N ILE A 33 -4.67 4.19 4.35
CA ILE A 33 -4.48 3.21 5.43
C ILE A 33 -3.00 3.04 5.80
N LEU A 34 -2.09 3.07 4.81
CA LEU A 34 -0.66 2.93 5.05
C LEU A 34 -0.09 4.18 5.73
N LEU A 35 -0.56 5.35 5.33
CA LEU A 35 -0.18 6.63 5.92
C LEU A 35 -0.64 6.72 7.38
N ASP A 36 -1.91 6.38 7.65
CA ASP A 36 -2.46 6.40 9.01
C ASP A 36 -1.73 5.39 9.92
N ILE A 37 -1.40 4.19 9.42
CA ILE A 37 -0.58 3.22 10.18
C ILE A 37 0.81 3.79 10.47
N PHE A 38 1.47 4.37 9.47
CA PHE A 38 2.78 4.98 9.63
C PHE A 38 2.79 6.09 10.66
N GLU A 39 1.84 7.03 10.59
CA GLU A 39 1.69 8.11 11.57
C GLU A 39 1.56 7.56 12.98
N ARG A 40 0.70 6.55 13.19
CA ARG A 40 0.53 5.91 14.51
C ARG A 40 1.79 5.20 15.02
N ILE A 41 2.62 4.65 14.13
CA ILE A 41 3.91 4.09 14.51
C ILE A 41 4.86 5.22 14.92
N ARG A 42 4.90 6.33 14.17
CA ARG A 42 5.76 7.49 14.44
C ARG A 42 5.43 8.21 15.74
N GLU A 43 4.16 8.26 16.11
CA GLU A 43 3.72 8.76 17.43
C GLU A 43 4.35 7.98 18.60
N LYS A 44 4.69 6.70 18.40
CA LYS A 44 5.16 5.80 19.46
C LYS A 44 6.64 5.47 19.37
N SER A 45 7.25 5.53 18.19
CA SER A 45 8.61 5.05 17.97
C SER A 45 9.29 5.67 16.75
N ARG A 46 10.61 5.77 16.81
CA ARG A 46 11.49 6.20 15.71
C ARG A 46 12.19 5.04 15.00
N ILE A 47 11.73 3.79 15.20
CA ILE A 47 12.26 2.65 14.45
C ILE A 47 12.09 2.86 12.93
N PRO A 48 13.01 2.39 12.09
CA PRO A 48 12.80 2.40 10.64
C PRO A 48 11.56 1.58 10.25
N VAL A 49 10.71 2.16 9.42
CA VAL A 49 9.48 1.59 8.88
C VAL A 49 9.61 1.48 7.37
N MET A 50 9.57 0.24 6.89
CA MET A 50 9.61 -0.09 5.48
C MET A 50 8.23 -0.60 5.05
N VAL A 51 8.00 -0.65 3.75
CA VAL A 51 6.76 -1.20 3.17
C VAL A 51 7.10 -2.10 2.00
N LYS A 52 6.43 -3.26 1.93
CA LYS A 52 6.44 -4.12 0.75
C LYS A 52 5.12 -3.92 0.00
N MET A 53 5.15 -3.56 -1.28
CA MET A 53 3.94 -3.34 -2.09
C MET A 53 4.05 -3.94 -3.49
N ASN A 54 2.91 -4.22 -4.12
CA ASN A 54 2.86 -4.65 -5.51
C ASN A 54 3.13 -3.48 -6.47
N ALA A 55 3.91 -3.71 -7.52
CA ALA A 55 3.98 -2.81 -8.68
C ALA A 55 2.77 -2.99 -9.61
N CYS A 56 2.28 -4.23 -9.72
CA CYS A 56 1.11 -4.59 -10.49
C CYS A 56 0.46 -5.81 -9.83
N ASP A 57 -0.86 -5.87 -9.84
CA ASP A 57 -1.62 -7.01 -9.30
C ASP A 57 -1.79 -8.16 -10.29
N PHE A 58 -1.61 -7.90 -11.60
CA PHE A 58 -1.82 -8.85 -12.69
C PHE A 58 -3.23 -9.44 -12.80
N VAL A 59 -4.26 -8.70 -12.36
CA VAL A 59 -5.67 -9.06 -12.56
C VAL A 59 -6.45 -7.90 -13.19
N PRO A 60 -7.56 -8.17 -13.89
CA PRO A 60 -8.40 -7.12 -14.45
C PRO A 60 -8.90 -6.13 -13.38
N GLY A 61 -8.62 -4.84 -13.61
CA GLY A 61 -9.02 -3.77 -12.69
C GLY A 61 -8.21 -3.72 -11.39
N GLY A 62 -7.06 -4.39 -11.34
CA GLY A 62 -6.09 -4.35 -10.23
C GLY A 62 -5.20 -3.11 -10.25
N LEU A 63 -4.27 -3.08 -9.31
CA LEU A 63 -3.25 -2.04 -9.22
C LEU A 63 -2.34 -2.13 -10.44
N GLU A 64 -2.10 -0.98 -11.07
CA GLU A 64 -1.20 -0.82 -12.22
C GLU A 64 0.03 -0.01 -11.84
N VAL A 65 1.11 -0.16 -12.62
CA VAL A 65 2.43 0.43 -12.32
C VAL A 65 2.37 1.94 -12.10
N ASP A 66 1.63 2.68 -12.93
CA ASP A 66 1.51 4.13 -12.81
C ASP A 66 0.84 4.56 -11.50
N GLU A 67 -0.12 3.77 -11.01
CA GLU A 67 -0.76 4.01 -9.72
C GLU A 67 0.16 3.58 -8.56
N ALA A 68 0.85 2.44 -8.69
CA ALA A 68 1.83 2.00 -7.72
C ALA A 68 2.95 3.04 -7.52
N VAL A 69 3.42 3.69 -8.59
CA VAL A 69 4.40 4.80 -8.51
C VAL A 69 3.83 6.01 -7.77
N LYS A 70 2.55 6.36 -7.96
CA LYS A 70 1.91 7.45 -7.21
C LYS A 70 1.82 7.13 -5.73
N ILE A 71 1.44 5.90 -5.39
CA ILE A 71 1.41 5.42 -4.01
C ILE A 71 2.82 5.45 -3.41
N ALA A 72 3.82 4.93 -4.13
CA ALA A 72 5.21 4.92 -3.66
C ALA A 72 5.73 6.33 -3.34
N LYS A 73 5.40 7.34 -4.15
CA LYS A 73 5.73 8.74 -3.86
C LYS A 73 5.07 9.25 -2.59
N LEU A 74 3.80 8.94 -2.34
CA LEU A 74 3.13 9.32 -1.10
C LEU A 74 3.78 8.67 0.13
N LEU A 75 4.26 7.43 0.00
CA LEU A 75 4.95 6.73 1.09
C LEU A 75 6.36 7.31 1.33
N ASP A 76 7.07 7.68 0.26
CA ASP A 76 8.36 8.38 0.34
C ASP A 76 8.20 9.76 1.02
N ASP A 77 7.24 10.56 0.57
CA ASP A 77 6.91 11.88 1.15
C ASP A 77 6.52 11.78 2.63
N ALA A 78 5.87 10.69 3.05
CA ALA A 78 5.52 10.44 4.44
C ALA A 78 6.74 10.07 5.31
N GLY A 79 7.82 9.56 4.70
CA GLY A 79 9.06 9.20 5.38
C GLY A 79 9.25 7.71 5.66
N PHE A 80 8.67 6.84 4.83
CA PHE A 80 9.05 5.41 4.84
C PHE A 80 10.52 5.27 4.40
N GLU A 81 11.33 4.54 5.16
CA GLU A 81 12.78 4.44 4.87
C GLU A 81 13.12 3.53 3.67
N MET A 82 12.21 2.63 3.29
CA MET A 82 12.40 1.76 2.13
C MET A 82 11.06 1.26 1.60
N ILE A 83 10.98 1.18 0.27
CA ILE A 83 9.88 0.53 -0.46
C ILE A 83 10.45 -0.72 -1.15
N GLU A 84 10.03 -1.89 -0.67
CA GLU A 84 10.27 -3.16 -1.34
C GLU A 84 9.17 -3.40 -2.37
N VAL A 85 9.56 -3.64 -3.62
CA VAL A 85 8.62 -3.83 -4.73
C VAL A 85 8.45 -5.31 -5.03
N SER A 86 7.20 -5.75 -5.15
CA SER A 86 6.80 -7.10 -5.58
C SER A 86 5.70 -7.04 -6.64
N GLY A 87 4.96 -8.12 -6.86
CA GLY A 87 3.84 -8.12 -7.78
C GLY A 87 2.99 -9.38 -7.68
N GLY A 88 1.76 -9.28 -8.18
CA GLY A 88 0.77 -10.34 -8.18
C GLY A 88 0.03 -10.49 -6.86
N MET A 89 -1.13 -11.12 -6.93
CA MET A 89 -1.87 -11.61 -5.78
C MET A 89 -2.46 -12.98 -6.09
N TYR A 90 -2.69 -13.78 -5.05
CA TYR A 90 -3.36 -15.06 -5.20
C TYR A 90 -4.81 -14.83 -5.63
N GLU A 91 -5.16 -15.22 -6.86
CA GLU A 91 -6.55 -15.34 -7.29
C GLU A 91 -7.06 -16.73 -6.86
N SER A 92 -8.22 -16.77 -6.19
CA SER A 92 -8.93 -18.02 -5.84
C SER A 92 -9.91 -18.41 -6.93
#